data_AF-A0A7W9GY99-F1
#
_entry.id   AF-A0A7W9GY99-F1
#
_cell.length_a   1.000
_cell.length_b   1.000
_cell.length_c   1.000
_cell.angle_alpha   90.00
_cell.angle_beta   90.00
_cell.angle_gamma   90.00
#
_symmetry.space_group_name_H-M   'P 1'
#
loop_
_entity.id
_entity.type
_entity.pdbx_description
1 polymer ?
#
loop_
_entity_poly.entity_id
_entity_poly.type
_entity_poly.pdbx_seq_one_letter_code
_entity_poly.pdbx_strand_id
1 'polypeptide(L)'
;MTAPAGAMGAVLPGWTLRVALGASVLVTVLAVAGWTSVSPFALALAVLVGGVAVALPVSHMATAFLALCGLCGLAADGAITGWLSLAVLGAHATHVTAALAAVVPAGAPVERGALRPSLERFILAQAAGQLVVLLAWALT
;
A
#
# COMPACT_ATOMS: atom_id res chain seq x y z
N MET A 1 -3.76 22.15 21.21
CA MET A 1 -5.07 22.82 21.42
C MET A 1 -6.14 21.81 21.04
N THR A 2 -6.96 21.37 21.98
CA THR A 2 -8.11 20.49 21.70
C THR A 2 -9.24 21.34 21.10
N ALA A 3 -9.77 20.93 19.96
CA ALA A 3 -10.93 21.60 19.36
C ALA A 3 -12.13 21.53 20.32
N PRO A 4 -12.98 22.57 20.38
CA PRO A 4 -14.20 22.53 21.18
C PRO A 4 -15.10 21.35 20.75
N ALA A 5 -15.89 20.82 21.68
CA ALA A 5 -16.78 19.69 21.41
C ALA A 5 -17.71 20.00 20.22
N GLY A 6 -17.66 19.16 19.18
CA GLY A 6 -18.42 19.34 17.93
C GLY A 6 -17.68 20.08 16.81
N ALA A 7 -16.49 20.62 17.04
CA ALA A 7 -15.64 21.18 15.98
C ALA A 7 -14.73 20.10 15.37
N MET A 8 -14.60 20.10 14.04
CA MET A 8 -13.62 19.26 13.36
C MET A 8 -12.20 19.63 13.78
N GLY A 9 -11.38 18.62 14.08
CA GLY A 9 -9.94 18.80 14.26
C GLY A 9 -9.21 19.19 12.96
N ALA A 10 -7.88 19.05 12.95
CA ALA A 10 -7.10 19.31 11.74
C ALA A 10 -7.53 18.36 10.60
N VAL A 11 -7.85 18.93 9.44
CA VAL A 11 -8.31 18.19 8.25
C VAL A 11 -7.23 18.07 7.17
N LEU A 12 -7.38 17.08 6.31
CA LEU A 12 -6.65 16.89 5.06
C LEU A 12 -7.66 16.82 3.91
N PRO A 13 -7.32 17.28 2.70
CA PRO A 13 -8.21 17.08 1.57
C PRO A 13 -8.17 15.61 1.13
N GLY A 14 -9.32 15.04 0.78
CA GLY A 14 -9.46 13.60 0.47
C GLY A 14 -8.57 13.11 -0.67
N TRP A 15 -8.19 13.97 -1.61
CA TRP A 15 -7.23 13.63 -2.68
C TRP A 15 -5.86 13.18 -2.15
N THR A 16 -5.48 13.57 -0.92
CA THR A 16 -4.23 13.11 -0.30
C THR A 16 -4.17 11.59 -0.17
N LEU A 17 -5.30 10.91 0.04
CA LEU A 17 -5.38 9.45 0.08
C LEU A 17 -5.07 8.81 -1.28
N ARG A 18 -5.45 9.48 -2.38
CA ARG A 18 -5.13 9.03 -3.74
C ARG A 18 -3.65 9.18 -4.05
N VAL A 19 -3.03 10.27 -3.58
CA VAL A 19 -1.57 10.44 -3.70
C VAL A 19 -0.82 9.41 -2.86
N ALA A 20 -1.29 9.14 -1.63
CA ALA A 20 -0.73 8.08 -0.81
C ALA A 20 -0.87 6.69 -1.47
N LEU A 21 -2.01 6.41 -2.12
CA LEU A 21 -2.22 5.20 -2.91
C LEU A 21 -1.29 5.14 -4.13
N GLY A 22 -1.12 6.24 -4.86
CA GLY A 22 -0.19 6.29 -6.00
C GLY A 22 1.26 6.03 -5.57
N ALA A 23 1.68 6.62 -4.45
CA ALA A 23 3.01 6.40 -3.89
C ALA A 23 3.20 4.94 -3.43
N SER A 24 2.20 4.34 -2.77
CA SER A 24 2.29 2.95 -2.31
C SER A 24 2.29 1.94 -3.46
N VAL A 25 1.51 2.18 -4.52
CA VAL A 25 1.57 1.40 -5.76
C VAL A 25 2.97 1.47 -6.37
N LEU A 26 3.54 2.67 -6.50
CA LEU A 26 4.88 2.85 -7.05
C LEU A 26 5.94 2.11 -6.23
N VAL A 27 5.91 2.24 -4.90
CA VAL A 27 6.83 1.53 -4.00
C VAL A 27 6.70 0.01 -4.17
N THR A 28 5.46 -0.50 -4.24
CA THR A 28 5.22 -1.94 -4.46
C THR A 28 5.81 -2.42 -5.78
N VAL A 29 5.59 -1.68 -6.88
CA VAL A 29 6.14 -2.05 -8.21
C VAL A 29 7.66 -2.05 -8.19
N LEU A 30 8.28 -0.99 -7.65
CA LEU A 30 9.74 -0.88 -7.58
C LEU A 30 10.35 -1.98 -6.71
N ALA A 31 9.70 -2.30 -5.58
CA ALA A 31 10.15 -3.36 -4.71
C ALA A 31 10.07 -4.73 -5.38
N VAL A 32 8.96 -5.04 -6.07
CA VAL A 32 8.82 -6.28 -6.84
C VAL A 32 9.84 -6.35 -7.97
N ALA A 33 10.08 -5.25 -8.68
CA ALA A 33 11.09 -5.19 -9.73
C ALA A 33 12.52 -5.40 -9.19
N GLY A 34 12.82 -4.86 -8.00
CA GLY A 34 14.12 -5.07 -7.35
C GLY A 34 14.29 -6.46 -6.74
N TRP A 35 13.19 -7.09 -6.31
CA TRP A 35 13.20 -8.40 -5.68
C TRP A 35 13.22 -9.56 -6.67
N THR A 36 12.58 -9.40 -7.84
CA THR A 36 12.26 -10.51 -8.74
C THR A 36 12.87 -10.31 -10.13
N SER A 37 13.20 -11.40 -10.82
CA SER A 37 13.61 -11.41 -12.24
C SER A 37 12.39 -11.34 -13.19
N VAL A 38 11.36 -10.58 -12.80
CA VAL A 38 10.09 -10.48 -13.51
C VAL A 38 10.24 -9.80 -14.87
N SER A 39 9.50 -10.29 -15.86
CA SER A 39 9.50 -9.72 -17.20
C SER A 39 9.03 -8.25 -17.20
N PRO A 40 9.60 -7.39 -18.07
CA PRO A 40 9.14 -6.00 -18.22
C PRO A 40 7.65 -5.89 -18.54
N PHE A 41 7.08 -6.87 -19.24
CA PHE A 41 5.65 -6.93 -19.55
C PHE A 41 4.79 -7.02 -18.28
N ALA A 42 5.15 -7.89 -17.34
CA ALA A 42 4.41 -8.03 -16.08
C ALA A 42 4.53 -6.79 -15.20
N LEU A 43 5.68 -6.10 -15.20
CA LEU A 43 5.83 -4.80 -14.53
C LEU A 43 4.95 -3.73 -15.18
N ALA A 44 4.92 -3.66 -16.51
CA ALA A 44 4.04 -2.73 -17.23
C ALA A 44 2.57 -2.99 -16.90
N LEU A 45 2.16 -4.26 -16.85
CA LEU A 45 0.80 -4.64 -16.43
C LEU A 45 0.53 -4.22 -14.98
N ALA A 46 1.47 -4.42 -14.06
CA ALA A 46 1.34 -3.99 -12.66
C ALA A 46 1.18 -2.47 -12.55
N VAL A 47 1.96 -1.68 -13.31
CA VAL A 47 1.81 -0.22 -13.38
C VAL A 47 0.44 0.17 -13.91
N LEU A 48 -0.05 -0.48 -14.97
CA LEU A 48 -1.36 -0.19 -15.54
C LEU A 48 -2.48 -0.50 -14.54
N VAL A 49 -2.51 -1.70 -13.97
CA VAL A 49 -3.55 -2.11 -13.01
C VAL A 49 -3.49 -1.24 -11.74
N GLY A 50 -2.29 -0.95 -11.24
CA GLY A 50 -2.09 -0.04 -10.11
C GLY A 50 -2.54 1.39 -10.42
N GLY A 51 -2.27 1.89 -11.62
CA GLY A 51 -2.75 3.19 -12.08
C GLY A 51 -4.28 3.26 -12.16
N VAL A 52 -4.93 2.20 -12.63
CA VAL A 52 -6.39 2.11 -12.61
C VAL A 52 -6.91 2.08 -11.16
N ALA A 53 -6.24 1.38 -10.24
CA ALA A 53 -6.62 1.38 -8.83
C ALA A 53 -6.56 2.79 -8.19
N VAL A 54 -5.58 3.60 -8.58
CA VAL A 54 -5.46 5.01 -8.13
C VAL A 54 -6.57 5.88 -8.71
N ALA A 55 -6.89 5.70 -9.99
CA ALA A 55 -7.93 6.46 -10.67
C ALA A 55 -9.34 6.09 -10.16
N LEU A 56 -9.58 4.79 -9.96
CA LEU A 56 -10.86 4.16 -9.62
C LEU A 56 -10.75 3.31 -8.34
N PRO A 57 -10.58 3.94 -7.16
CA PRO A 57 -10.32 3.21 -5.91
C PRO A 57 -11.50 2.35 -5.43
N VAL A 58 -12.72 2.61 -5.92
CA VAL A 58 -13.92 1.79 -5.63
C VAL A 58 -13.96 0.46 -6.39
N SER A 59 -12.99 0.20 -7.28
CA SER A 59 -12.93 -1.03 -8.08
C SER A 59 -12.15 -2.14 -7.38
N HIS A 60 -12.21 -3.35 -7.93
CA HIS A 60 -11.38 -4.50 -7.49
C HIS A 60 -9.92 -4.41 -7.97
N MET A 61 -9.49 -3.29 -8.55
CA MET A 61 -8.17 -3.19 -9.19
C MET A 61 -7.01 -3.15 -8.20
N ALA A 62 -7.22 -2.65 -6.98
CA ALA A 62 -6.21 -2.77 -5.93
C ALA A 62 -5.94 -4.25 -5.57
N THR A 63 -6.98 -5.07 -5.49
CA THR A 63 -6.84 -6.51 -5.24
C THR A 63 -6.15 -7.22 -6.40
N ALA A 64 -6.54 -6.92 -7.65
CA ALA A 64 -5.90 -7.49 -8.83
C ALA A 64 -4.41 -7.09 -8.93
N PHE A 65 -4.09 -5.84 -8.61
CA PHE A 65 -2.71 -5.34 -8.53
C PHE A 65 -1.90 -6.13 -7.50
N LEU A 66 -2.41 -6.26 -6.27
CA LEU A 66 -1.73 -7.00 -5.21
C LEU A 66 -1.57 -8.49 -5.55
N ALA A 67 -2.57 -9.10 -6.18
CA ALA A 67 -2.51 -10.48 -6.64
C ALA A 67 -1.43 -10.66 -7.72
N LEU A 68 -1.35 -9.74 -8.68
CA LEU A 68 -0.30 -9.74 -9.71
C LEU A 68 1.10 -9.61 -9.09
N CYS A 69 1.29 -8.68 -8.15
CA CYS A 69 2.55 -8.53 -7.42
C CYS A 69 2.90 -9.78 -6.59
N GLY A 70 1.91 -10.43 -5.98
CA GLY A 70 2.09 -11.70 -5.27
C GLY A 70 2.53 -12.83 -6.20
N LEU A 71 1.90 -12.96 -7.37
CA LEU A 71 2.29 -13.94 -8.40
C LEU A 71 3.72 -13.71 -8.89
N CYS A 72 4.12 -12.45 -9.08
CA CYS A 72 5.50 -12.08 -9.38
C CYS A 72 6.47 -12.56 -8.30
N GLY A 73 6.12 -12.38 -7.02
CA GLY A 73 6.92 -12.86 -5.88
C GLY A 73 7.04 -14.37 -5.80
N LEU A 74 5.99 -15.13 -6.16
CA LEU A 74 6.03 -16.59 -6.22
C LEU A 74 6.97 -17.13 -7.30
N ALA A 75 7.24 -16.33 -8.34
CA ALA A 75 8.19 -16.65 -9.41
C ALA A 75 9.63 -16.21 -9.07
N ALA A 76 9.87 -15.59 -7.91
CA ALA A 76 11.20 -15.21 -7.48
C ALA A 76 12.08 -16.45 -7.21
N ASP A 77 13.38 -16.29 -7.35
CA ASP A 77 14.41 -17.33 -7.16
C ASP A 77 14.63 -17.74 -5.68
N GLY A 78 13.70 -17.38 -4.80
CA GLY A 78 13.68 -17.79 -3.40
C GLY A 78 14.55 -16.95 -2.46
N ALA A 79 15.31 -15.98 -2.97
CA ALA A 79 16.16 -15.13 -2.14
C ALA A 79 15.31 -14.15 -1.30
N ILE A 80 15.41 -14.27 0.03
CA ILE A 80 14.79 -13.32 0.95
C ILE A 80 15.74 -12.14 1.12
N THR A 81 15.31 -10.95 0.72
CA THR A 81 16.13 -9.74 0.71
C THR A 81 15.39 -8.55 1.29
N GLY A 82 16.09 -7.43 1.49
CA GLY A 82 15.46 -6.15 1.84
C GLY A 82 14.39 -5.70 0.82
N TRP A 83 14.43 -6.17 -0.42
CA TRP A 83 13.39 -5.90 -1.40
C TRP A 83 12.05 -6.58 -1.07
N LEU A 84 12.08 -7.78 -0.47
CA LEU A 84 10.87 -8.42 0.05
C LEU A 84 10.25 -7.59 1.18
N SER A 85 11.08 -7.10 2.10
CA SER A 85 10.63 -6.20 3.18
C SER A 85 9.91 -4.97 2.61
N LEU A 86 10.49 -4.34 1.58
CA LEU A 86 9.88 -3.20 0.91
C LEU A 86 8.61 -3.58 0.14
N ALA A 87 8.55 -4.76 -0.48
CA ALA A 87 7.38 -5.25 -1.20
C ALA A 87 6.20 -5.52 -0.25
N VAL A 88 6.46 -6.11 0.93
CA VAL A 88 5.45 -6.31 1.98
C VAL A 88 4.93 -4.97 2.51
N LEU A 89 5.82 -4.01 2.75
CA LEU A 89 5.43 -2.65 3.16
C LEU A 89 4.56 -1.98 2.09
N GLY A 90 5.00 -1.99 0.83
CA GLY A 90 4.27 -1.41 -0.29
C GLY A 90 2.89 -2.05 -0.47
N ALA A 91 2.81 -3.38 -0.44
CA ALA A 91 1.56 -4.11 -0.61
C ALA A 91 0.55 -3.77 0.49
N HIS A 92 0.99 -3.74 1.75
CA HIS A 92 0.13 -3.43 2.87
C HIS A 92 -0.31 -1.96 2.88
N ALA A 93 0.60 -1.04 2.56
CA ALA A 93 0.28 0.37 2.38
C ALA A 93 -0.73 0.57 1.25
N THR A 94 -0.56 -0.13 0.12
CA THR A 94 -1.49 -0.10 -1.02
C THR A 94 -2.88 -0.59 -0.60
N HIS A 95 -2.96 -1.71 0.13
CA HIS A 95 -4.25 -2.24 0.61
C HIS A 95 -4.99 -1.24 1.51
N VAL A 96 -4.31 -0.69 2.53
CA VAL A 96 -4.92 0.26 3.47
C VAL A 96 -5.30 1.56 2.77
N THR A 97 -4.41 2.13 1.95
CA THR A 97 -4.70 3.39 1.23
C THR A 97 -5.79 3.21 0.17
N ALA A 98 -5.89 2.06 -0.49
CA ALA A 98 -6.97 1.74 -1.41
C ALA A 98 -8.31 1.64 -0.68
N ALA A 99 -8.36 0.93 0.46
CA ALA A 99 -9.58 0.82 1.27
C ALA A 99 -10.07 2.20 1.75
N LEU A 100 -9.15 3.08 2.17
CA LEU A 100 -9.48 4.45 2.58
C LEU A 100 -9.93 5.30 1.37
N ALA A 101 -9.22 5.24 0.24
CA ALA A 101 -9.57 5.99 -0.96
C ALA A 101 -10.89 5.53 -1.60
N ALA A 102 -11.32 4.29 -1.36
CA ALA A 102 -12.60 3.77 -1.84
C ALA A 102 -13.80 4.39 -1.12
N VAL A 103 -13.65 4.75 0.16
CA VAL A 103 -14.74 5.27 0.99
C VAL A 103 -14.70 6.78 1.17
N VAL A 104 -13.56 7.42 0.90
CA VAL A 104 -13.39 8.89 1.02
C VAL A 104 -13.47 9.55 -0.36
N PRO A 105 -14.49 10.40 -0.61
CA PRO A 105 -14.55 11.20 -1.83
C PRO A 105 -13.35 12.15 -1.95
N ALA A 106 -12.84 12.35 -3.17
CA ALA A 106 -11.62 13.13 -3.40
C ALA A 106 -11.72 14.59 -2.93
N GLY A 107 -12.92 15.19 -3.03
CA GLY A 107 -13.20 16.56 -2.59
C GLY A 107 -13.59 16.69 -1.12
N ALA A 108 -13.75 15.58 -0.39
CA ALA A 108 -14.18 15.64 1.01
C ALA A 108 -13.02 15.99 1.94
N PRO A 109 -13.25 16.80 2.99
CA PRO A 109 -12.29 16.95 4.07
C PRO A 109 -12.24 15.68 4.92
N VAL A 110 -11.04 15.26 5.29
CA VAL A 110 -10.77 14.10 6.13
C VAL A 110 -10.15 14.58 7.43
N GLU A 111 -10.80 14.33 8.56
CA GLU A 111 -10.20 14.62 9.85
C GLU A 111 -9.01 13.69 10.11
N ARG A 112 -7.84 14.25 10.44
CA ARG A 112 -6.62 13.45 10.70
C ARG A 112 -6.82 12.45 11.83
N GLY A 113 -7.58 12.84 12.86
CA GLY A 113 -7.93 11.98 13.98
C GLY A 113 -8.71 10.73 13.56
N ALA A 114 -9.53 10.82 12.52
CA ALA A 114 -10.31 9.69 12.01
C ALA A 114 -9.44 8.62 11.34
N LEU A 115 -8.24 8.98 10.87
CA LEU A 115 -7.28 8.02 10.28
C LEU A 115 -6.50 7.25 11.34
N ARG A 116 -6.47 7.72 12.59
CA ARG A 116 -5.62 7.18 13.66
C ARG A 116 -5.83 5.68 13.91
N PRO A 117 -7.07 5.15 14.04
CA PRO A 117 -7.26 3.72 14.28
C PRO A 117 -6.72 2.87 13.13
N SER A 118 -6.87 3.33 11.89
CA SER A 118 -6.33 2.66 10.70
C SER A 118 -4.81 2.66 10.69
N LEU A 119 -4.18 3.79 11.06
CA LEU A 119 -2.72 3.91 11.15
C LEU A 119 -2.15 3.02 12.26
N GLU A 120 -2.79 2.96 13.42
CA GLU A 120 -2.36 2.09 14.53
C GLU A 120 -2.42 0.61 14.12
N ARG A 121 -3.51 0.18 13.48
CA ARG A 121 -3.64 -1.18 12.93
C ARG A 121 -2.60 -1.47 11.85
N PHE A 122 -2.36 -0.51 10.96
CA PHE A 122 -1.33 -0.63 9.93
C PHE A 122 0.05 -0.83 10.57
N ILE A 123 0.44 0.00 11.54
CA ILE A 123 1.74 -0.10 12.22
C ILE A 123 1.90 -1.46 12.90
N LEU A 124 0.89 -1.93 13.63
CA LEU A 124 0.96 -3.22 14.32
C LEU A 124 1.11 -4.39 13.35
N ALA A 125 0.26 -4.47 12.33
CA ALA A 125 0.33 -5.53 11.33
C ALA A 125 1.61 -5.43 10.49
N GLN A 126 2.08 -4.22 10.18
CA GLN A 126 3.33 -3.99 9.46
C GLN A 126 4.54 -4.43 10.29
N ALA A 127 4.59 -4.08 11.57
CA ALA A 127 5.67 -4.50 12.46
C ALA A 127 5.73 -6.03 12.57
N ALA A 128 4.60 -6.69 12.75
CA ALA A 128 4.52 -8.15 12.76
C ALA A 128 5.00 -8.75 11.42
N GLY A 129 4.54 -8.22 10.29
CA GLY A 129 4.98 -8.66 8.96
C GLY A 129 6.49 -8.46 8.73
N GLN A 130 7.04 -7.33 9.15
CA GLN A 130 8.47 -7.06 9.02
C GLN A 130 9.32 -7.98 9.91
N LEU A 131 8.86 -8.27 11.12
CA LEU A 131 9.53 -9.25 11.98
C LEU A 131 9.59 -10.62 11.30
N VAL A 132 8.51 -11.06 10.64
CA VAL A 132 8.52 -12.33 9.89
C VAL A 132 9.53 -12.29 8.74
N VAL A 133 9.58 -11.21 7.96
CA VAL A 133 10.57 -11.07 6.86
C VAL A 133 12.00 -11.07 7.40
N LEU A 134 12.28 -10.34 8.47
CA LEU A 134 13.61 -10.29 9.09
C LEU A 134 14.03 -11.64 9.66
N LEU A 135 13.11 -12.35 10.32
CA LEU A 135 13.37 -13.71 10.81
C LEU A 135 13.64 -14.66 9.65
N ALA A 136 12.84 -14.59 8.59
CA ALA A 136 13.05 -15.44 7.42
C ALA A 136 14.40 -15.14 6.75
N TRP A 137 14.79 -13.87 6.63
CA TRP A 137 16.08 -13.47 6.09
C TRP A 137 17.25 -13.95 6.96
N ALA A 138 17.12 -13.87 8.29
CA ALA A 138 18.17 -14.35 9.20
C ALA A 138 18.38 -15.87 9.14
N LEU A 139 17.44 -16.63 8.56
CA LEU A 139 17.47 -18.09 8.46
C LEU A 139 17.88 -18.61 7.06
N THR A 140 18.01 -17.73 6.07
CA THR A 140 18.45 -18.04 4.69
C THR A 140 19.90 -17.66 4.48
#